data_AF-A0A537L4D2-F1
#
_entry.id   AF-A0A537L4D2-F1
#
_cell.length_a   1.000
_cell.length_b   1.000
_cell.length_c   1.000
_cell.angle_alpha   90.00
_cell.angle_beta   90.00
_cell.angle_gamma   90.00
#
_symmetry.space_group_name_H-M   'P 1'
#
loop_
_entity.id
_entity.type
_entity.pdbx_description
1 polymer ?
#
loop_
_entity_poly.entity_id
_entity_poly.type
_entity_poly.pdbx_seq_one_letter_code
_entity_poly.pdbx_strand_id
1 'polypeptide(L)'
;MHPYESMPDLAQFLGELGYAGYRELGIEKVLLVEGPSDARTVRQFLRKHGKENFSLVLPLGGSALINPNAESELAEVQRISGHVFALVDSERNSPADPVPGDRLAFQQVCARLGINCRILDRRSLDNYLSDAAIKRIKGDNYRALEAYESLSHLSPAWSKAENWRIAMEMNKSDLDGTDLGAFFEAL
;
A
#
# COMPACT_ATOMS: atom_id res chain seq x y z
N MET A 1 31.78 -10.97 -10.55
CA MET A 1 31.38 -10.78 -9.14
C MET A 1 30.48 -9.55 -9.13
N HIS A 2 29.17 -9.76 -9.23
CA HIS A 2 28.21 -8.65 -9.26
C HIS A 2 27.94 -8.21 -7.81
N PRO A 3 28.02 -6.90 -7.51
CA PRO A 3 27.58 -6.39 -6.23
C PRO A 3 26.04 -6.50 -6.19
N TYR A 4 25.54 -7.39 -5.34
CA TYR A 4 24.12 -7.45 -5.00
C TYR A 4 23.82 -6.16 -4.22
N GLU A 5 23.19 -5.19 -4.88
CA GLU A 5 22.71 -3.97 -4.23
C GLU A 5 21.65 -4.37 -3.19
N SER A 6 21.89 -3.93 -1.97
CA SER A 6 21.18 -4.28 -0.74
C SER A 6 19.72 -3.83 -0.76
N MET A 7 18.81 -4.73 -1.15
CA MET A 7 17.49 -4.74 -0.51
C MET A 7 17.59 -5.52 0.79
N PRO A 8 17.11 -5.00 1.93
CA PRO A 8 16.89 -5.83 3.10
C PRO A 8 15.95 -6.96 2.68
N ASP A 9 16.39 -8.21 2.81
CA ASP A 9 15.50 -9.35 2.67
C ASP A 9 14.33 -9.11 3.64
N LEU A 10 13.11 -9.01 3.11
CA LEU A 10 11.92 -8.64 3.86
C LEU A 10 11.66 -9.63 5.00
N ALA A 11 12.00 -10.90 4.78
CA ALA A 11 11.95 -11.94 5.79
C ALA A 11 13.04 -11.76 6.84
N GLN A 12 14.25 -11.36 6.43
CA GLN A 12 15.33 -11.00 7.34
C GLN A 12 14.93 -9.79 8.20
N PHE A 13 14.33 -8.74 7.63
CA PHE A 13 13.85 -7.59 8.41
C PHE A 13 12.79 -8.01 9.44
N LEU A 14 11.84 -8.86 9.07
CA LEU A 14 10.84 -9.41 9.99
C LEU A 14 11.46 -10.33 11.06
N GLY A 15 12.49 -11.09 10.71
CA GLY A 15 13.24 -11.96 11.62
C GLY A 15 14.09 -11.15 12.61
N GLU A 16 14.83 -10.15 12.14
CA GLU A 16 15.66 -9.23 12.93
C GLU A 16 14.82 -8.42 13.91
N LEU A 17 13.61 -8.05 13.49
CA LEU A 17 12.61 -7.38 14.32
C LEU A 17 12.05 -8.29 15.44
N GLY A 18 12.39 -9.58 15.46
CA GLY A 18 11.96 -10.52 16.50
C GLY A 18 10.44 -10.64 16.53
N TYR A 19 9.85 -11.21 15.47
CA TYR A 19 8.39 -11.37 15.34
C TYR A 19 7.67 -11.97 16.58
N ALA A 20 8.37 -12.78 17.38
CA ALA A 20 7.88 -13.22 18.69
C ALA A 20 7.45 -12.04 19.59
N GLY A 21 8.26 -10.98 19.64
CA GLY A 21 7.93 -9.74 20.35
C GLY A 21 6.74 -8.99 19.74
N TYR A 22 6.51 -9.06 18.43
CA TYR A 22 5.35 -8.42 17.80
C TYR A 22 4.03 -9.13 18.09
N ARG A 23 4.03 -10.47 18.17
CA ARG A 23 2.84 -11.20 18.66
C ARG A 23 2.56 -10.88 20.12
N GLU A 24 3.59 -10.72 20.94
CA GLU A 24 3.44 -10.28 22.34
C GLU A 24 2.90 -8.85 22.43
N LEU A 25 3.22 -7.98 21.45
CA LEU A 25 2.67 -6.64 21.31
C LEU A 25 1.24 -6.61 20.71
N GLY A 26 0.66 -7.76 20.39
CA GLY A 26 -0.71 -7.86 19.86
C GLY A 26 -0.83 -7.55 18.37
N ILE A 27 0.27 -7.54 17.60
CA ILE A 27 0.17 -7.45 16.14
C ILE A 27 -0.33 -8.80 15.59
N GLU A 28 -1.40 -8.73 14.81
CA GLU A 28 -2.06 -9.90 14.23
C GLU A 28 -1.87 -10.00 12.73
N LYS A 29 -1.72 -8.85 12.04
CA LYS A 29 -1.80 -8.75 10.58
C LYS A 29 -0.54 -8.11 10.01
N VAL A 30 -0.11 -8.59 8.85
CA VAL A 30 0.94 -7.95 8.04
C VAL A 30 0.28 -7.36 6.80
N LEU A 31 0.53 -6.09 6.52
CA LEU A 31 0.03 -5.38 5.34
C LEU A 31 1.19 -4.96 4.45
N LEU A 32 1.28 -5.58 3.29
CA LEU A 32 2.26 -5.29 2.24
C LEU A 32 1.75 -4.15 1.37
N VAL A 33 2.61 -3.16 1.10
CA VAL A 33 2.33 -2.01 0.23
C VAL A 33 3.48 -1.81 -0.74
N GLU A 34 3.28 -1.09 -1.85
CA GLU A 34 4.33 -0.95 -2.86
C GLU A 34 5.58 -0.24 -2.31
N GLY A 35 5.43 1.02 -1.87
CA GLY A 35 6.54 1.89 -1.54
C GLY A 35 6.61 2.34 -0.07
N PRO A 36 7.78 2.87 0.36
CA PRO A 36 7.93 3.48 1.68
C PRO A 36 7.02 4.69 1.93
N SER A 37 6.71 5.47 0.88
CA SER A 37 5.78 6.60 0.96
C SER A 37 4.35 6.09 1.26
N ASP A 38 3.93 5.02 0.60
CA ASP A 38 2.61 4.42 0.77
C ASP A 38 2.48 3.82 2.16
N ALA A 39 3.54 3.21 2.69
CA ALA A 39 3.55 2.69 4.06
C ALA A 39 3.20 3.77 5.09
N ARG A 40 3.66 5.01 4.92
CA ARG A 40 3.32 6.12 5.83
C ARG A 40 1.86 6.57 5.66
N THR A 41 1.36 6.60 4.43
CA THR A 41 -0.03 6.96 4.09
C THR A 41 -1.01 5.91 4.63
N VAL A 42 -0.75 4.63 4.36
CA VAL A 42 -1.55 3.49 4.83
C VAL A 42 -1.60 3.43 6.36
N ARG A 43 -0.51 3.76 7.07
CA ARG A 43 -0.54 3.89 8.53
C ARG A 43 -1.52 4.97 9.02
N GLN A 44 -1.71 6.06 8.28
CA GLN A 44 -2.76 7.03 8.64
C GLN A 44 -4.16 6.45 8.42
N PHE A 45 -4.39 5.74 7.31
CA PHE A 45 -5.68 5.10 7.07
C PHE A 45 -5.99 4.04 8.14
N LEU A 46 -5.03 3.20 8.51
CA LEU A 46 -5.20 2.25 9.61
C LEU A 46 -5.61 2.95 10.92
N ARG A 47 -5.02 4.10 11.25
CA ARG A 47 -5.42 4.93 12.41
C ARG A 47 -6.87 5.39 12.33
N LYS A 48 -7.31 5.84 11.16
CA LYS A 48 -8.71 6.27 10.96
C LYS A 48 -9.70 5.11 11.09
N HIS A 49 -9.24 3.87 10.86
CA HIS A 49 -10.03 2.66 11.03
C HIS A 49 -9.82 1.96 12.38
N GLY A 50 -8.95 2.47 13.27
CA GLY A 50 -8.63 1.88 14.57
C GLY A 50 -7.89 0.53 14.48
N LYS A 51 -7.13 0.32 13.39
CA LYS A 51 -6.43 -0.95 13.08
C LYS A 51 -4.92 -0.85 13.14
N GLU A 52 -4.36 0.30 13.52
CA GLU A 52 -2.91 0.53 13.52
C GLU A 52 -2.16 -0.32 14.54
N ASN A 53 -2.80 -0.63 15.68
CA ASN A 53 -2.15 -1.38 16.76
C ASN A 53 -2.06 -2.88 16.49
N PHE A 54 -2.83 -3.38 15.51
CA PHE A 54 -2.91 -4.80 15.16
C PHE A 54 -2.28 -5.13 13.80
N SER A 55 -1.74 -4.11 13.11
CA SER A 55 -1.28 -4.24 11.72
C SER A 55 0.15 -3.73 11.56
N LEU A 56 1.05 -4.59 11.10
CA LEU A 56 2.40 -4.21 10.68
C LEU A 56 2.42 -3.89 9.19
N VAL A 57 2.73 -2.63 8.83
CA VAL A 57 2.84 -2.20 7.43
C VAL A 57 4.28 -2.31 6.94
N LEU A 58 4.49 -3.08 5.86
CA LEU A 58 5.79 -3.31 5.23
C LEU A 58 5.78 -2.89 3.76
N PRO A 59 6.75 -2.09 3.31
CA PRO A 59 6.92 -1.80 1.90
C PRO A 59 7.58 -2.98 1.17
N LEU A 60 7.14 -3.25 -0.07
CA LEU A 60 7.70 -4.24 -0.98
C LEU A 60 8.93 -3.72 -1.75
N GLY A 61 9.24 -2.44 -1.64
CA GLY A 61 10.37 -1.83 -2.36
C GLY A 61 10.04 -1.49 -3.82
N GLY A 62 8.77 -1.19 -4.11
CA GLY A 62 8.27 -0.78 -5.41
C GLY A 62 7.98 -1.95 -6.35
N SER A 63 8.12 -1.71 -7.65
CA SER A 63 7.81 -2.69 -8.70
C SER A 63 8.72 -3.92 -8.71
N ALA A 64 9.87 -3.88 -8.01
CA ALA A 64 10.84 -4.96 -7.97
C ALA A 64 10.30 -6.27 -7.38
N LEU A 65 9.31 -6.22 -6.48
CA LEU A 65 8.64 -7.40 -5.92
C LEU A 65 7.20 -7.59 -6.41
N ILE A 66 6.66 -6.68 -7.21
CA ILE A 66 5.30 -6.79 -7.74
C ILE A 66 5.36 -7.43 -9.13
N ASN A 67 5.68 -8.72 -9.16
CA ASN A 67 5.92 -9.47 -10.39
C ASN A 67 5.71 -10.99 -10.14
N PRO A 68 5.70 -11.85 -11.17
CA PRO A 68 5.46 -13.29 -11.02
C PRO A 68 6.52 -14.06 -10.20
N ASN A 69 7.71 -13.51 -9.97
CA ASN A 69 8.81 -14.20 -9.31
C ASN A 69 8.87 -13.97 -7.79
N ALA A 70 7.95 -13.17 -7.23
CA ALA A 70 7.93 -12.81 -5.81
C ALA A 70 7.50 -13.94 -4.85
N GLU A 71 7.26 -15.15 -5.37
CA GLU A 71 6.70 -16.26 -4.61
C GLU A 71 7.62 -16.68 -3.44
N SER A 72 8.93 -16.72 -3.65
CA SER A 72 9.87 -17.14 -2.61
C SER A 72 9.89 -16.15 -1.45
N GLU A 73 9.95 -14.86 -1.74
CA GLU A 73 9.98 -13.79 -0.74
C GLU A 73 8.66 -13.70 0.01
N LEU A 74 7.53 -13.80 -0.69
CA LEU A 74 6.20 -13.78 -0.07
C LEU A 74 5.94 -15.03 0.78
N ALA A 75 6.43 -16.20 0.38
CA ALA A 75 6.30 -17.43 1.16
C ALA A 75 6.99 -17.30 2.53
N GLU A 76 8.14 -16.61 2.58
CA GLU A 76 8.83 -16.35 3.85
C GLU A 76 8.04 -15.39 4.75
N VAL A 77 7.43 -14.34 4.19
CA VAL A 77 6.54 -13.45 4.95
C VAL A 77 5.34 -14.22 5.50
N GLN A 78 4.72 -15.07 4.68
CA GLN A 78 3.58 -15.91 5.06
C GLN A 78 3.95 -16.95 6.13
N ARG A 79 5.20 -17.43 6.14
CA ARG A 79 5.70 -18.33 7.19
C ARG A 79 5.80 -17.62 8.55
N ILE A 80 6.04 -16.32 8.55
CA ILE A 80 6.14 -15.49 9.75
C ILE A 80 4.73 -15.14 10.26
N SER A 81 3.82 -14.70 9.39
CA SER A 81 2.43 -14.38 9.76
C SER A 81 1.40 -15.15 8.94
N GLY A 82 0.42 -15.75 9.60
CA GLY A 82 -0.71 -16.40 8.93
C GLY A 82 -1.76 -15.43 8.35
N HIS A 83 -1.67 -14.14 8.67
CA HIS A 83 -2.61 -13.11 8.23
C HIS A 83 -1.88 -12.01 7.47
N VAL A 84 -1.55 -12.29 6.21
CA VAL A 84 -0.89 -11.35 5.32
C VAL A 84 -1.88 -10.81 4.29
N PHE A 85 -1.82 -9.50 4.10
CA PHE A 85 -2.61 -8.76 3.14
C PHE A 85 -1.67 -7.96 2.24
N ALA A 86 -2.06 -7.70 1.01
CA ALA A 86 -1.30 -6.85 0.08
C ALA A 86 -2.22 -5.82 -0.56
N LEU A 87 -1.71 -4.59 -0.71
CA LEU A 87 -2.37 -3.49 -1.40
C LEU A 87 -1.47 -2.99 -2.53
N VAL A 88 -1.98 -3.02 -3.75
CA VAL A 88 -1.22 -2.77 -4.99
C VAL A 88 -1.95 -1.75 -5.86
N ASP A 89 -1.20 -0.81 -6.42
CA ASP A 89 -1.70 0.19 -7.36
C ASP A 89 -2.06 -0.51 -8.69
N SER A 90 -3.17 -0.11 -9.30
CA SER A 90 -3.60 -0.71 -10.56
C SER A 90 -2.84 -0.20 -11.77
N GLU A 91 -2.24 0.99 -11.68
CA GLU A 91 -1.51 1.66 -12.76
C GLU A 91 -2.31 1.86 -14.06
N ARG A 92 -3.64 1.69 -14.00
CA ARG A 92 -4.56 1.95 -15.13
C ARG A 92 -4.58 3.44 -15.47
N ASN A 93 -4.63 3.78 -16.75
CA ASN A 93 -4.82 5.17 -17.20
C ASN A 93 -6.30 5.49 -17.47
N SER A 94 -7.16 4.47 -17.52
CA SER A 94 -8.60 4.63 -17.71
C SER A 94 -9.37 3.46 -17.08
N PRO A 95 -10.70 3.57 -16.87
CA PRO A 95 -11.52 2.46 -16.39
C PRO A 95 -11.55 1.26 -17.33
N ALA A 96 -11.36 1.49 -18.63
CA ALA A 96 -11.39 0.45 -19.67
C ALA A 96 -10.03 -0.21 -19.90
N ASP A 97 -8.96 0.39 -19.37
CA ASP A 97 -7.62 -0.16 -19.51
C ASP A 97 -7.51 -1.47 -18.71
N PRO A 98 -6.90 -2.52 -19.29
CA PRO A 98 -6.60 -3.71 -18.51
C PRO A 98 -5.59 -3.37 -17.41
N VAL A 99 -5.70 -4.06 -16.29
CA VAL A 99 -4.64 -4.03 -15.26
C VAL A 99 -3.35 -4.61 -15.87
N PRO A 100 -2.18 -3.99 -15.64
CA PRO A 100 -0.90 -4.51 -16.12
C PRO A 100 -0.65 -5.96 -15.68
N GLY A 101 -0.03 -6.74 -16.58
CA GLY A 101 0.11 -8.19 -16.40
C GLY A 101 0.98 -8.61 -15.21
N ASP A 102 1.96 -7.78 -14.83
CA ASP A 102 2.79 -7.98 -13.64
C ASP A 102 1.96 -7.91 -12.35
N ARG A 103 1.01 -6.98 -12.26
CA ARG A 103 0.09 -6.85 -11.10
C ARG A 103 -0.83 -8.05 -10.99
N LEU A 104 -1.40 -8.49 -12.11
CA LEU A 104 -2.26 -9.68 -12.15
C LEU A 104 -1.48 -10.95 -11.78
N ALA A 105 -0.26 -11.10 -12.30
CA ALA A 105 0.61 -12.22 -11.95
C ALA A 105 0.99 -12.21 -10.46
N PHE A 106 1.32 -11.03 -9.90
CA PHE A 106 1.58 -10.87 -8.47
C PHE A 106 0.36 -11.24 -7.61
N GLN A 107 -0.85 -10.81 -8.00
CA GLN A 107 -2.09 -11.17 -7.31
C GLN A 107 -2.33 -12.70 -7.35
N GLN A 108 -2.01 -13.36 -8.47
CA GLN A 108 -2.08 -14.82 -8.58
C GLN A 108 -1.07 -15.51 -7.65
N VAL A 109 0.14 -14.98 -7.52
CA VAL A 109 1.13 -15.47 -6.53
C VAL A 109 0.57 -15.34 -5.12
N CYS A 110 0.05 -14.17 -4.76
CA CYS A 110 -0.58 -13.92 -3.46
C CYS A 110 -1.70 -14.93 -3.18
N ALA A 111 -2.59 -15.16 -4.15
CA ALA A 111 -3.70 -16.10 -4.00
C ALA A 111 -3.22 -17.55 -3.74
N ARG A 112 -2.16 -18.00 -4.43
CA ARG A 112 -1.56 -19.33 -4.20
C ARG A 112 -0.99 -19.48 -2.79
N LEU A 113 -0.50 -18.40 -2.20
CA LEU A 113 0.07 -18.36 -0.85
C LEU A 113 -0.97 -18.08 0.24
N GLY A 114 -2.25 -17.87 -0.12
CA GLY A 114 -3.30 -17.50 0.84
C GLY A 114 -3.24 -16.05 1.31
N ILE A 115 -2.53 -15.18 0.59
CA ILE A 115 -2.41 -13.74 0.86
C ILE A 115 -3.59 -13.02 0.20
N ASN A 116 -4.34 -12.23 0.98
CA ASN A 116 -5.42 -11.41 0.44
C ASN A 116 -4.83 -10.15 -0.24
N CYS A 117 -4.71 -10.20 -1.56
CA CYS A 117 -4.15 -9.13 -2.37
C CYS A 117 -5.23 -8.32 -3.09
N ARG A 118 -5.31 -7.02 -2.76
CA ARG A 118 -6.18 -6.04 -3.39
C ARG A 118 -5.40 -5.18 -4.38
N ILE A 119 -5.76 -5.29 -5.65
CA ILE A 119 -5.42 -4.31 -6.67
C ILE A 119 -6.49 -3.20 -6.62
N LEU A 120 -6.07 -1.95 -6.56
CA LEU A 120 -6.96 -0.80 -6.40
C LEU A 120 -7.86 -0.54 -7.62
N ASP A 121 -9.05 0.03 -7.40
CA ASP A 121 -9.94 0.41 -8.49
C ASP A 121 -9.49 1.67 -9.22
N ARG A 122 -8.86 2.60 -8.50
CA ARG A 122 -8.20 3.80 -9.05
C ARG A 122 -6.76 3.48 -9.46
N ARG A 123 -6.10 4.40 -10.16
CA ARG A 123 -4.73 4.21 -10.64
C ARG A 123 -3.77 3.86 -9.50
N SER A 124 -3.70 4.69 -8.46
CA SER A 124 -2.84 4.50 -7.30
C SER A 124 -3.49 4.96 -6.00
N LEU A 125 -2.83 4.70 -4.88
CA LEU A 125 -3.21 5.20 -3.56
C LEU A 125 -3.39 6.74 -3.54
N ASP A 126 -2.60 7.47 -4.33
CA ASP A 126 -2.64 8.93 -4.46
C ASP A 126 -4.02 9.43 -4.90
N ASN A 127 -4.70 8.64 -5.75
CA ASN A 127 -6.00 8.98 -6.31
C ASN A 127 -7.14 8.85 -5.29
N TYR A 128 -6.89 8.39 -4.07
CA TYR A 128 -7.88 8.33 -2.98
C TYR A 128 -7.80 9.53 -2.02
N LEU A 129 -6.79 10.39 -2.16
CA LEU A 129 -6.63 11.55 -1.29
C LEU A 129 -7.72 12.60 -1.59
N SER A 130 -8.43 13.05 -0.54
CA SER A 130 -9.56 13.96 -0.70
C SER A 130 -9.12 15.39 -1.02
N ASP A 131 -9.90 16.08 -1.86
CA ASP A 131 -9.61 17.46 -2.27
C ASP A 131 -9.51 18.42 -1.08
N ALA A 132 -10.41 18.26 -0.11
CA ALA A 132 -10.41 19.05 1.13
C ALA A 132 -9.12 18.85 1.93
N ALA A 133 -8.64 17.62 2.09
CA ALA A 133 -7.40 17.34 2.81
C ALA A 133 -6.16 17.85 2.07
N ILE A 134 -6.14 17.72 0.74
CA ILE A 134 -5.07 18.25 -0.10
C ILE A 134 -4.97 19.77 0.07
N LYS A 135 -6.09 20.49 -0.04
CA LYS A 135 -6.12 21.95 0.10
C LYS A 135 -5.70 22.43 1.50
N ARG A 136 -6.03 21.69 2.57
CA ARG A 136 -5.56 22.02 3.92
C ARG A 136 -4.04 21.95 4.07
N ILE A 137 -3.39 20.98 3.43
CA ILE A 137 -1.95 20.77 3.56
C ILE A 137 -1.15 21.57 2.53
N LYS A 138 -1.66 21.69 1.30
CA LYS A 138 -0.94 22.27 0.17
C LYS A 138 -1.42 23.67 -0.22
N GLY A 139 -2.63 24.06 0.18
CA GLY A 139 -3.28 25.32 -0.17
C GLY A 139 -4.27 25.20 -1.34
N ASP A 140 -5.07 26.25 -1.53
CA ASP A 140 -6.23 26.24 -2.45
C ASP A 140 -5.88 26.09 -3.94
N ASN A 141 -4.62 26.29 -4.32
CA ASN A 141 -4.13 26.10 -5.69
C ASN A 141 -3.95 24.63 -6.07
N TYR A 142 -4.03 23.71 -5.11
CA TYR A 142 -3.93 22.28 -5.34
C TYR A 142 -5.31 21.64 -5.41
N ARG A 143 -5.41 20.49 -6.08
CA ARG A 143 -6.64 19.70 -6.19
C ARG A 143 -6.40 18.22 -6.05
N ALA A 144 -7.46 17.46 -5.74
CA ALA A 144 -7.42 16.01 -5.87
C ALA A 144 -7.14 15.55 -7.30
N LEU A 145 -6.53 14.37 -7.41
CA LEU A 145 -6.36 13.65 -8.67
C LEU A 145 -7.70 13.03 -9.06
N GLU A 146 -7.99 13.03 -10.36
CA GLU A 146 -9.05 12.19 -10.91
C GLU A 146 -8.70 10.70 -10.77
N ALA A 147 -9.67 9.80 -10.88
CA ALA A 147 -9.51 8.38 -10.56
C ALA A 147 -8.33 7.67 -11.26
N TYR A 148 -7.96 8.10 -12.46
CA TYR A 148 -6.87 7.50 -13.24
C TYR A 148 -5.75 8.47 -13.63
N GLU A 149 -5.78 9.67 -13.04
CA GLU A 149 -4.80 10.71 -13.34
C GLU A 149 -3.47 10.44 -12.66
N SER A 150 -2.37 10.64 -13.39
CA SER A 150 -1.03 10.62 -12.81
C SER A 150 -0.70 11.95 -12.14
N LEU A 151 -0.15 11.90 -10.93
CA LEU A 151 0.34 13.08 -10.22
C LEU A 151 1.36 13.89 -11.03
N SER A 152 2.14 13.25 -11.91
CA SER A 152 3.10 13.92 -12.79
C SER A 152 2.46 14.83 -13.84
N HIS A 153 1.16 14.67 -14.12
CA HIS A 153 0.43 15.51 -15.07
C HIS A 153 -0.28 16.68 -14.40
N LEU A 154 -0.25 16.76 -13.07
CA LEU A 154 -0.87 17.83 -12.31
C LEU A 154 0.03 19.08 -12.24
N SER A 155 -0.58 20.27 -12.27
CA SER A 155 0.11 21.53 -11.99
C SER A 155 -0.77 22.44 -11.13
N PRO A 156 -0.35 22.82 -9.90
CA PRO A 156 0.87 22.38 -9.22
C PRO A 156 0.78 20.92 -8.72
N ALA A 157 1.82 20.12 -8.95
CA ALA A 157 1.97 18.80 -8.34
C ALA A 157 2.56 18.92 -6.92
N TRP A 158 2.29 17.91 -6.07
CA TRP A 158 2.93 17.78 -4.74
C TRP A 158 3.90 16.59 -4.70
N SER A 159 4.69 16.49 -3.63
CA SER A 159 5.60 15.36 -3.45
C SER A 159 4.87 14.18 -2.83
N LYS A 160 5.04 12.96 -3.38
CA LYS A 160 4.50 11.73 -2.78
C LYS A 160 4.94 11.52 -1.32
N ALA A 161 6.09 12.08 -0.92
CA ALA A 161 6.57 12.03 0.47
C ALA A 161 5.66 12.81 1.45
N GLU A 162 4.74 13.65 0.95
CA GLU A 162 3.77 14.42 1.72
C GLU A 162 2.39 13.75 1.81
N ASN A 163 2.15 12.67 1.07
CA ASN A 163 0.84 11.98 1.04
C ASN A 163 0.33 11.60 2.42
N TRP A 164 1.22 11.19 3.32
CA TRP A 164 0.84 10.84 4.70
C TRP A 164 0.31 12.05 5.49
N ARG A 165 0.77 13.27 5.19
CA ARG A 165 0.24 14.50 5.83
C ARG A 165 -1.16 14.79 5.32
N ILE A 166 -1.40 14.58 4.03
CA ILE A 166 -2.72 14.72 3.42
C ILE A 166 -3.68 13.67 4.01
N ALA A 167 -3.29 12.39 4.04
CA ALA A 167 -4.08 11.33 4.64
C ALA A 167 -4.37 11.53 6.14
N MET A 168 -3.47 12.21 6.86
CA MET A 168 -3.70 12.58 8.27
C MET A 168 -4.88 13.56 8.42
N GLU A 169 -5.07 14.48 7.48
CA GLU A 169 -6.17 15.46 7.46
C GLU A 169 -7.50 14.90 6.96
N MET A 170 -7.49 13.72 6.34
CA MET A 170 -8.70 13.05 5.88
C MET A 170 -9.54 12.53 7.05
N ASN A 171 -10.84 12.41 6.81
CA ASN A 171 -11.76 11.67 7.67
C ASN A 171 -11.90 10.23 7.18
N LYS A 172 -12.32 9.31 8.07
CA LYS A 172 -12.66 7.93 7.66
C LYS A 172 -13.68 7.93 6.51
N SER A 173 -14.67 8.81 6.59
CA SER A 173 -15.75 8.93 5.60
C SER A 173 -15.29 9.35 4.20
N ASP A 174 -14.08 9.91 4.07
CA ASP A 174 -13.54 10.27 2.75
C ASP A 174 -13.25 9.03 1.89
N LEU A 175 -13.18 7.84 2.51
CA LEU A 175 -13.00 6.55 1.85
C LEU A 175 -14.29 5.74 1.73
N ASP A 176 -15.43 6.24 2.22
CA ASP A 176 -16.70 5.51 2.17
C ASP A 176 -17.11 5.25 0.72
N GLY A 177 -17.59 4.02 0.45
CA GLY A 177 -17.99 3.60 -0.90
C GLY A 177 -16.82 3.39 -1.87
N THR A 178 -15.58 3.54 -1.41
CA THR A 178 -14.39 3.16 -2.19
C THR A 178 -13.93 1.75 -1.84
N ASP A 179 -13.23 1.11 -2.77
CA ASP A 179 -12.64 -0.20 -2.51
C ASP A 179 -11.46 -0.16 -1.53
N LEU A 180 -10.74 0.96 -1.45
CA LEU A 180 -9.74 1.18 -0.42
C LEU A 180 -10.38 1.21 0.97
N GLY A 181 -11.52 1.90 1.11
CA GLY A 181 -12.31 1.89 2.33
C GLY A 181 -12.78 0.48 2.70
N ALA A 182 -13.38 -0.23 1.74
CA ALA A 182 -13.84 -1.61 1.93
C ALA A 182 -12.68 -2.56 2.31
N PHE A 183 -11.51 -2.40 1.71
CA PHE A 183 -10.30 -3.15 2.07
C PHE A 183 -9.93 -2.93 3.54
N PHE A 184 -9.83 -1.67 3.98
CA PHE A 184 -9.51 -1.36 5.37
C PHE A 184 -10.60 -1.80 6.34
N GLU A 185 -11.87 -1.87 5.94
CA GLU A 185 -12.94 -2.42 6.78
C GLU A 185 -12.86 -3.93 6.93
N ALA A 186 -12.45 -4.64 5.89
CA ALA A 186 -12.29 -6.09 5.88
C ALA A 186 -11.04 -6.60 6.63
N LEU A 187 -10.04 -5.74 6.87
CA LEU A 187 -8.79 -6.12 7.57
C LEU A 187 -9.05 -6.71 8.96
#